data_AF-A0A672PVY9-F1
#
_entry.id   AF-A0A672PVY9-F1
#
_cell.length_a   1.000
_cell.length_b   1.000
_cell.length_c   1.000
_cell.angle_alpha   90.00
_cell.angle_beta   90.00
_cell.angle_gamma   90.00
#
_symmetry.space_group_name_H-M   'P 1'
#
loop_
_entity.id
_entity.type
_entity.pdbx_description
1 polymer ?
#
loop_
_entity_poly.entity_id
_entity_poly.type
_entity_poly.pdbx_seq_one_letter_code
_entity_poly.pdbx_strand_id
1 'polypeptide(L)' 'MAKPLSMDKPECLIDTESGGKLYVKESALQILKKIEQPVVVVAVVGLYRTGKSYLMNRLAGQQTG' A
#
# COMPACT_ATOMS: atom_id res chain seq x y z
N MET A 1 0.91 10.01 22.64
CA MET A 1 0.41 9.19 21.51
C MET A 1 1.37 9.38 20.35
N ALA A 2 1.87 8.29 19.75
CA ALA A 2 2.74 8.39 18.57
C ALA A 2 1.95 9.01 17.41
N LYS A 3 2.54 9.98 16.73
CA LYS A 3 1.94 10.61 15.55
C LYS A 3 1.86 9.55 14.44
N PRO A 4 0.70 9.30 13.83
CA PRO A 4 0.61 8.38 12.70
C PRO A 4 1.55 8.86 11.59
N LEU A 5 2.32 7.94 11.00
CA LEU A 5 3.07 8.21 9.78
C LEU A 5 2.05 8.55 8.68
N SER A 6 2.07 9.80 8.22
CA SER A 6 1.27 10.24 7.07
C SER A 6 2.05 9.91 5.81
N MET A 7 1.47 9.10 4.93
CA MET A 7 2.00 8.84 3.59
C MET A 7 1.23 9.70 2.59
N ASP A 8 1.93 10.51 1.81
CA ASP A 8 1.31 11.42 0.83
C ASP A 8 0.72 10.68 -0.38
N LYS A 9 1.26 9.49 -0.68
CA LYS A 9 0.82 8.63 -1.78
C LYS A 9 1.03 7.15 -1.46
N PRO A 10 0.37 6.23 -2.18
CA PRO A 10 0.67 4.81 -2.10
C PRO A 10 2.12 4.51 -2.50
N GLU A 11 2.77 3.62 -1.75
CA GLU A 11 4.11 3.11 -2.06
C GLU A 11 3.99 1.65 -2.51
N CYS A 12 4.61 1.31 -3.64
CA CYS A 12 4.64 -0.08 -4.12
C CYS A 12 5.47 -0.93 -3.16
N LEU A 13 4.91 -2.02 -2.61
CA LEU A 13 5.62 -2.93 -1.70
C LEU A 13 6.30 -4.07 -2.45
N ILE A 14 5.54 -4.75 -3.30
CA ILE A 14 6.01 -5.86 -4.14
C ILE A 14 5.70 -5.48 -5.58
N ASP A 15 6.70 -5.57 -6.44
CA ASP A 15 6.57 -5.33 -7.86
C ASP A 15 7.03 -6.58 -8.64
N THR A 16 6.75 -6.60 -9.93
CA THR A 16 7.07 -7.71 -10.82
C THR A 16 8.07 -7.25 -11.88
N GLU A 17 9.25 -7.87 -11.91
CA GLU A 17 10.23 -7.62 -12.96
C GLU A 17 9.77 -8.19 -14.31
N SER A 18 10.43 -7.73 -15.38
CA SER A 18 10.36 -8.36 -16.69
C SER A 18 10.74 -9.84 -16.57
N GLY A 19 9.77 -10.75 -16.75
CA GLY A 19 9.94 -12.19 -16.54
C GLY A 19 9.15 -12.78 -15.37
N GLY A 20 8.31 -11.98 -14.68
CA GLY A 20 7.37 -12.49 -13.70
C GLY A 20 7.96 -12.73 -12.31
N LYS A 21 9.23 -12.38 -12.09
CA LYS A 21 9.87 -12.46 -10.77
C LYS A 21 9.35 -11.35 -9.88
N LEU A 22 8.99 -11.72 -8.66
CA LEU A 22 8.56 -10.78 -7.63
C LEU A 22 9.77 -10.26 -6.87
N TYR A 23 9.74 -8.98 -6.53
CA TYR A 23 10.76 -8.36 -5.69
C TYR A 23 10.14 -7.32 -4.76
N VAL A 24 10.77 -7.12 -3.61
CA VAL A 24 10.33 -6.17 -2.60
C VAL A 24 11.03 -4.82 -2.83
N LYS A 25 10.27 -3.73 -2.72
CA LYS A 25 10.80 -2.37 -2.83
C LYS A 25 11.39 -1.94 -1.48
N GLU A 26 12.69 -1.65 -1.45
CA GLU A 26 13.38 -1.24 -0.22
C GLU A 26 12.76 0.05 0.37
N SER A 27 12.30 0.98 -0.47
CA SER A 27 11.60 2.20 -0.02
C SER A 27 10.38 1.89 0.86
N ALA A 28 9.56 0.90 0.48
CA ALA A 28 8.41 0.47 1.25
C ALA A 28 8.83 -0.20 2.56
N LEU A 29 9.87 -1.04 2.55
CA LEU A 29 10.40 -1.66 3.78
C LEU A 29 10.88 -0.63 4.79
N GLN A 30 11.54 0.43 4.33
CA GLN A 30 12.02 1.51 5.20
C GLN A 30 10.87 2.30 5.84
N ILE A 31 9.70 2.39 5.19
CA ILE A 31 8.49 2.96 5.79
C ILE A 31 7.94 2.01 6.86
N LEU A 32 7.79 0.72 6.52
CA LEU A 32 7.24 -0.28 7.44
C LEU A 32 8.09 -0.45 8.71
N LYS A 33 9.42 -0.40 8.61
CA LYS A 33 10.34 -0.48 9.77
C LYS A 33 10.18 0.68 10.77
N LYS A 34 9.61 1.80 10.36
CA LYS A 34 9.37 2.98 11.22
C LYS A 34 8.01 2.94 11.93
N ILE A 35 7.17 1.97 11.61
CA ILE A 35 5.85 1.78 12.22
C ILE A 35 6.04 0.90 13.46
N GLU A 36 5.97 1.50 14.65
CA GLU A 36 6.11 0.80 15.94
C GLU A 36 4.77 0.42 16.58
N GLN A 37 3.70 1.07 16.13
CA GLN A 37 2.33 0.84 16.59
C GLN A 37 1.75 -0.46 16.00
N PRO A 38 0.83 -1.12 16.72
CA PRO A 38 0.05 -2.22 16.14
C PRO A 38 -0.69 -1.76 14.88
N VAL A 39 -0.67 -2.60 13.84
CA VAL A 39 -1.31 -2.32 12.55
C VAL A 39 -2.43 -3.30 12.25
N VAL A 40 -3.43 -2.80 11.52
CA VAL A 40 -4.45 -3.63 10.86
C VAL A 40 -4.13 -3.64 9.38
N VAL A 41 -4.05 -4.83 8.77
CA VAL A 41 -3.72 -5.00 7.35
C VAL A 41 -5.00 -5.37 6.59
N VAL A 42 -5.31 -4.60 5.56
CA VAL A 42 -6.43 -4.85 4.63
C VAL A 42 -5.87 -5.05 3.23
N ALA A 43 -6.26 -6.14 2.56
CA ALA A 43 -5.86 -6.43 1.19
C ALA A 43 -7.09 -6.59 0.28
N VAL A 44 -7.03 -6.03 -0.92
CA VAL A 44 -8.08 -6.12 -1.95
C VAL A 44 -7.51 -6.79 -3.18
N VAL A 45 -8.06 -7.94 -3.57
CA VAL A 45 -7.62 -8.74 -4.73
C VAL A 45 -8.77 -8.95 -5.71
N GLY A 46 -8.44 -9.17 -6.98
CA GLY A 46 -9.43 -9.42 -8.03
C GLY A 46 -8.95 -8.99 -9.42
N LEU A 47 -9.73 -9.36 -10.44
CA LEU A 47 -9.41 -9.14 -11.86
C LEU A 47 -9.05 -7.69 -12.18
N TYR A 48 -8.24 -7.48 -13.22
CA TYR A 48 -7.87 -6.14 -13.66
C TYR A 48 -9.13 -5.30 -14.00
N ARG A 49 -9.09 -3.99 -13.70
CA ARG A 49 -10.19 -3.03 -13.94
C ARG A 49 -11.50 -3.22 -13.18
N THR A 50 -11.52 -3.96 -12.07
CA THR A 50 -12.72 -4.11 -11.21
C THR A 50 -12.89 -3.05 -10.11
N GLY A 51 -12.24 -1.88 -10.21
CA GLY A 51 -12.40 -0.80 -9.22
C GLY A 51 -11.70 -1.01 -7.87
N LYS A 52 -10.72 -1.92 -7.79
CA LYS A 52 -9.96 -2.18 -6.54
C LYS A 52 -9.30 -0.93 -5.95
N SER A 53 -8.68 -0.09 -6.78
CA SER A 53 -8.06 1.17 -6.34
C SER A 53 -9.10 2.16 -5.81
N TYR A 54 -10.28 2.22 -6.43
CA TYR A 54 -11.39 3.05 -5.96
C TYR A 54 -11.83 2.65 -4.54
N LEU A 55 -11.96 1.34 -4.27
CA LEU A 55 -12.29 0.87 -2.91
C LEU A 55 -11.20 1.23 -1.91
N MET A 56 -9.92 1.08 -2.27
CA MET A 56 -8.80 1.46 -1.41
C MET A 56 -8.77 2.97 -1.11
N ASN A 57 -9.06 3.82 -2.10
CA ASN A 57 -9.16 5.27 -1.90
C ASN A 57 -10.27 5.62 -0.90
N ARG A 58 -11.44 4.98 -1.03
CA ARG A 58 -12.54 5.17 -0.08
C ARG A 58 -12.18 4.74 1.35
N LEU A 59 -11.46 3.62 1.51
CA LEU A 59 -10.96 3.18 2.82
C LEU A 59 -9.93 4.15 3.41
N ALA A 60 -9.11 4.78 2.57
CA ALA A 60 -8.16 5.82 2.97
C ALA A 60 -8.82 7.20 3.22
N GLY A 61 -10.15 7.31 3.09
CA GLY A 61 -10.89 8.57 3.21
C GLY A 61 -10.69 9.53 2.03
N GLN A 62 -10.09 9.08 0.93
CA GLN A 62 -9.86 9.86 -0.28
C GLN A 62 -11.06 9.74 -1.25
N GLN A 63 -11.48 10.87 -1.83
CA GLN A 63 -12.64 10.92 -2.74
C GLN A 63 -12.26 10.88 -4.23
N THR A 64 -10.98 11.06 -4.54
CA THR A 64 -10.45 11.11 -5.90
C THR A 64 -9.26 10.17 -6.06
N GLY A 65 -9.06 9.66 -7.28
CA GLY A 65 -8.00 8.70 -7.63
C GLY A 65 -8.51 7.46 -8.35
#